data_AF-A0A2G5TDE5-F1
#
_entry.id   AF-A0A2G5TDE5-F1
#
_cell.length_a   1.000
_cell.length_b   1.000
_cell.length_c   1.000
_cell.angle_alpha   90.00
_cell.angle_beta   90.00
_cell.angle_gamma   90.00
#
_symmetry.space_group_name_H-M   'P 1'
#
loop_
_entity.id
_entity.type
_entity.pdbx_description
1 polymer ?
#
loop_
_entity_poly.entity_id
_entity_poly.type
_entity_poly.pdbx_seq_one_letter_code
_entity_poly.pdbx_strand_id
1 'polypeptide(L)'
;MSRDRIDILWIDIEQNEYPILEQLHSDGLIDKDGVKICQINVELHKDLFEPKSRFEMMKFHDFVWKLLDDKKYIMMKPAYISVETFHFIRTFIVNVSDKECTELYLK
;
A
#
# COMPACT_ATOMS: atom_id res chain seq x y z
N MET A 1 -14.71 3.08 23.10
CA MET A 1 -14.36 3.87 21.91
C MET A 1 -13.36 3.05 21.12
N SER A 2 -13.77 2.43 20.01
CA SER A 2 -12.86 1.60 19.21
C SER A 2 -11.78 2.48 18.59
N ARG A 3 -10.53 2.30 19.02
CA ARG A 3 -9.36 3.00 18.48
C ARG A 3 -8.65 2.19 17.37
N ASP A 4 -9.25 1.08 16.96
CA ASP A 4 -8.57 0.05 16.17
C ASP A 4 -8.92 0.17 14.67
N ARG A 5 -9.15 1.40 14.20
CA ARG A 5 -9.47 1.70 12.80
C ARG A 5 -8.72 2.94 12.31
N ILE A 6 -8.08 2.79 11.16
CA ILE A 6 -7.47 3.87 10.39
C ILE A 6 -8.29 4.04 9.12
N ASP A 7 -9.00 5.16 8.96
CA ASP A 7 -9.80 5.42 7.77
C ASP A 7 -8.89 5.60 6.55
N ILE A 8 -7.86 6.45 6.68
CA ILE A 8 -6.86 6.70 5.64
C ILE A 8 -5.47 6.60 6.25
N LEU A 9 -4.66 5.69 5.72
CA LEU A 9 -3.23 5.65 5.92
C LEU A 9 -2.56 6.26 4.69
N TRP A 10 -1.76 7.33 4.87
CA TRP A 10 -0.99 7.92 3.78
C TRP A 10 0.49 7.59 4.01
N ILE A 11 1.11 6.96 3.02
CA ILE A 11 2.51 6.54 3.07
C ILE A 11 3.21 7.05 1.81
N ASP A 12 4.36 7.67 2.02
CA ASP A 12 5.37 7.88 0.98
C ASP A 12 6.51 6.90 1.32
N ILE A 13 6.94 6.11 0.34
CA ILE A 13 7.92 5.05 0.52
C ILE A 13 9.09 5.27 -0.42
N GLU A 14 10.26 5.40 0.19
CA GLU A 14 11.54 5.51 -0.50
C GLU A 14 12.49 4.38 -0.06
N GLN A 15 13.14 3.72 -1.02
CA GLN A 15 14.32 2.87 -0.80
C GLN A 15 14.21 1.83 0.36
N ASN A 16 14.82 2.13 1.51
CA ASN A 16 14.91 1.25 2.67
C ASN A 16 13.59 1.14 3.44
N GLU A 17 12.57 1.89 3.06
CA GLU A 17 11.25 1.88 3.68
C GLU A 17 10.35 0.81 3.09
N TYR A 18 10.68 0.24 1.92
CA TYR A 18 9.90 -0.83 1.27
C TYR A 18 9.52 -2.01 2.18
N PRO A 19 10.33 -2.46 3.17
CA PRO A 19 9.91 -3.48 4.14
C PRO A 19 8.64 -3.14 4.93
N ILE A 20 8.22 -1.88 5.03
CA ILE A 20 6.96 -1.51 5.68
C ILE A 20 5.73 -2.10 4.96
N LEU A 21 5.84 -2.35 3.65
CA LEU A 21 4.76 -2.93 2.85
C LEU A 21 4.35 -4.32 3.36
N GLU A 22 5.29 -5.09 3.90
CA GLU A 22 5.01 -6.41 4.47
C GLU A 22 4.09 -6.32 5.70
N GLN A 23 4.08 -5.19 6.40
CA GLN A 23 3.22 -4.97 7.57
C GLN A 23 1.76 -4.66 7.21
N LEU A 24 1.46 -4.41 5.93
CA LEU A 24 0.11 -4.08 5.45
C LEU A 24 -0.70 -5.34 5.05
N HIS A 25 -0.06 -6.51 4.96
CA HIS A 25 -0.70 -7.79 4.61
C HIS A 25 -1.51 -8.39 5.77
N SER A 26 -2.32 -9.42 5.45
CA SER A 26 -3.23 -10.14 6.39
C SER A 26 -2.55 -10.97 7.49
N ASP A 27 -1.28 -10.72 7.76
CA ASP A 27 -0.47 -11.34 8.81
C ASP A 27 0.65 -10.40 9.30
N GLY A 28 0.63 -9.14 8.84
CA GLY A 28 1.50 -8.07 9.31
C GLY A 28 1.21 -7.70 10.77
N LEU A 29 2.12 -6.93 11.37
CA LEU A 29 1.97 -6.49 12.77
C LEU A 29 0.67 -5.70 12.99
N ILE A 30 0.27 -4.88 12.01
CA ILE A 30 -0.94 -4.06 12.09
C ILE A 30 -2.19 -4.94 12.17
N ASP A 31 -2.26 -5.99 11.34
CA ASP A 31 -3.37 -6.93 11.35
C ASP A 31 -3.42 -7.77 12.64
N LYS A 32 -2.24 -8.22 13.11
CA LYS A 32 -2.09 -8.97 14.38
C LYS A 32 -2.52 -8.17 15.60
N ASP A 33 -2.32 -6.85 15.58
CA ASP A 33 -2.76 -5.94 16.64
C ASP A 33 -4.26 -5.61 16.55
N GLY A 34 -4.98 -6.15 15.57
CA GLY A 34 -6.41 -5.94 15.37
C GLY A 34 -6.76 -4.57 14.80
N VAL A 35 -5.77 -3.82 14.28
CA VAL A 35 -5.98 -2.51 13.67
C VAL A 35 -6.38 -2.70 12.21
N LYS A 36 -7.58 -2.27 11.85
CA LYS A 36 -8.02 -2.29 10.45
C LYS A 36 -7.72 -0.96 9.75
N ILE A 37 -7.13 -1.03 8.56
CA ILE A 37 -6.95 0.12 7.67
C ILE A 37 -7.98 0.03 6.56
N CYS A 38 -8.78 1.09 6.35
CA CYS A 38 -9.83 1.11 5.32
C CYS A 38 -9.32 1.53 3.94
N GLN A 39 -8.45 2.55 3.88
CA GLN A 39 -7.79 2.96 2.65
C GLN A 39 -6.32 3.24 2.91
N ILE A 40 -5.46 2.80 2.00
CA ILE A 40 -4.04 3.16 1.95
C ILE A 40 -3.81 4.00 0.71
N ASN A 41 -3.34 5.22 0.90
CA ASN A 41 -2.80 6.10 -0.13
C ASN A 41 -1.29 5.92 -0.13
N VAL A 42 -0.73 5.35 -1.20
CA VAL A 42 0.70 5.05 -1.24
C VAL A 42 1.37 5.68 -2.45
N GLU A 43 2.50 6.30 -2.20
CA GLU A 43 3.50 6.70 -3.20
C GLU A 43 4.72 5.80 -3.05
N LEU A 44 5.09 5.13 -4.14
CA LEU A 44 6.21 4.19 -4.20
C LEU A 44 7.26 4.78 -5.13
N HIS A 45 8.29 5.39 -4.56
CA HIS A 45 9.37 5.95 -5.34
C HIS A 45 10.26 4.86 -5.92
N LYS A 46 10.80 5.12 -7.10
CA LYS A 46 11.78 4.28 -7.77
C LYS A 46 12.98 5.09 -8.24
N ASP A 47 14.13 4.43 -8.34
CA ASP A 47 15.32 4.93 -9.02
C ASP A 47 15.90 6.23 -8.41
N LEU A 48 15.63 6.55 -7.13
CA LEU A 48 16.07 7.80 -6.49
C LEU A 48 17.60 7.97 -6.42
N PHE A 49 18.34 6.88 -6.22
CA PHE A 49 19.81 6.91 -6.05
C PHE A 49 20.56 5.96 -6.98
N GLU A 50 19.94 4.82 -7.33
CA GLU A 50 20.50 3.85 -8.28
C GLU A 50 19.55 3.69 -9.47
N PRO A 51 19.82 4.40 -10.59
CA PRO A 51 19.02 4.25 -11.78
C PRO A 51 19.02 2.80 -12.26
N LYS A 52 17.83 2.23 -12.46
CA LYS A 52 17.58 0.86 -12.94
C LYS A 52 17.78 -0.24 -11.89
N SER A 53 17.73 0.10 -10.60
CA SER A 53 17.64 -0.92 -9.55
C SER A 53 16.34 -1.71 -9.71
N ARG A 54 16.44 -3.03 -9.87
CA ARG A 54 15.24 -3.90 -9.93
C ARG A 54 14.63 -4.16 -8.56
N PHE A 55 15.34 -3.81 -7.48
CA PHE A 55 14.95 -4.17 -6.12
C PHE A 55 13.59 -3.59 -5.73
N GLU A 56 13.40 -2.29 -5.91
CA GLU A 56 12.16 -1.57 -5.59
C GLU A 56 10.98 -2.11 -6.39
N MET A 57 11.19 -2.36 -7.69
CA MET A 57 10.19 -2.96 -8.57
C MET A 57 9.83 -4.40 -8.17
N MET A 58 10.79 -5.20 -7.69
CA MET A 58 10.53 -6.54 -7.17
C MET A 58 9.72 -6.48 -5.88
N LYS A 59 10.06 -5.57 -4.96
CA LYS A 59 9.30 -5.38 -3.72
C LYS A 59 7.87 -4.91 -3.97
N PHE A 60 7.68 -4.00 -4.93
CA PHE A 60 6.34 -3.61 -5.37
C PHE A 60 5.56 -4.78 -5.97
N HIS A 61 6.19 -5.56 -6.84
CA HIS A 61 5.59 -6.76 -7.42
C HIS A 61 5.13 -7.74 -6.33
N ASP A 62 6.01 -8.06 -5.37
CA ASP A 62 5.72 -9.01 -4.30
C ASP A 62 4.58 -8.52 -3.39
N PHE A 63 4.58 -7.23 -3.08
CA PHE A 63 3.48 -6.58 -2.37
C PHE A 63 2.14 -6.74 -3.10
N VAL A 64 2.09 -6.42 -4.40
CA VAL A 64 0.85 -6.54 -5.19
C VAL A 64 0.35 -7.98 -5.23
N TRP A 65 1.25 -8.96 -5.44
CA TRP A 65 0.84 -10.37 -5.46
C TRP A 65 0.30 -10.84 -4.12
N LYS A 66 0.91 -10.42 -3.01
CA LYS A 66 0.41 -10.80 -1.70
C LYS A 66 -0.92 -10.13 -1.37
N LEU A 67 -1.16 -8.89 -1.80
CA LEU A 67 -2.50 -8.27 -1.69
C LEU A 67 -3.58 -9.10 -2.42
N LEU A 68 -3.27 -9.62 -3.61
CA LEU A 68 -4.18 -10.44 -4.40
C LEU A 68 -4.45 -11.80 -3.73
N ASP A 69 -3.42 -12.41 -3.14
CA ASP A 69 -3.53 -13.66 -2.38
C ASP A 69 -4.39 -13.47 -1.12
N ASP A 70 -4.15 -12.37 -0.39
CA ASP A 70 -4.85 -12.02 0.84
C ASP A 70 -6.35 -11.79 0.62
N LYS A 71 -6.75 -11.31 -0.57
CA LYS A 71 -8.14 -10.91 -0.92
C LYS A 71 -8.76 -9.91 0.06
N LYS A 72 -7.95 -9.29 0.92
CA LYS A 72 -8.34 -8.29 1.91
C LYS A 72 -8.54 -6.92 1.28
N TYR A 73 -7.69 -6.61 0.32
CA TYR A 73 -7.60 -5.32 -0.31
C TYR A 73 -7.78 -5.43 -1.83
N ILE A 74 -8.34 -4.38 -2.44
CA ILE A 74 -8.24 -4.15 -3.88
C ILE A 74 -7.34 -2.94 -4.12
N MET A 75 -6.44 -3.06 -5.09
CA MET A 75 -5.62 -1.96 -5.55
C MET A 75 -6.33 -1.27 -6.72
N MET A 76 -6.58 0.03 -6.58
CA MET A 76 -7.13 0.86 -7.66
C MET A 76 -6.10 1.05 -8.77
N LYS A 77 -6.56 1.52 -9.93
CA LYS A 77 -5.69 1.77 -11.08
C LYS A 77 -4.51 2.67 -10.66
N PRO A 78 -3.26 2.18 -10.71
CA PRO A 78 -2.10 3.00 -10.36
C PRO A 78 -1.85 4.09 -11.40
N ALA A 79 -1.35 5.23 -10.94
CA ALA A 79 -0.79 6.27 -11.78
C ALA A 79 0.73 6.22 -11.70
N TYR A 80 1.39 6.20 -12.86
CA TYR A 80 2.83 6.35 -12.95
C TYR A 80 3.16 7.82 -13.16
N ILE A 81 3.88 8.40 -12.21
CA ILE A 81 4.26 9.81 -12.23
C ILE A 81 5.75 9.91 -12.56
N SER A 82 6.07 10.84 -13.44
CA SER A 82 7.42 11.13 -13.88
C SER A 82 7.57 12.63 -14.04
N VAL A 83 8.18 13.28 -13.05
CA VAL A 83 8.38 14.73 -13.01
C VAL A 83 9.83 15.01 -12.68
N GLU A 84 10.55 15.68 -13.59
CA GLU A 84 12.00 15.90 -13.48
C GLU A 84 12.76 14.58 -13.22
N THR A 85 13.43 14.46 -12.08
CA THR A 85 14.18 13.28 -11.65
C THR A 85 13.35 12.33 -10.78
N PHE A 86 12.11 12.68 -10.45
CA PHE A 86 11.24 11.86 -9.60
C PHE A 86 10.38 10.93 -10.44
N HIS A 87 10.45 9.65 -10.11
CA HIS A 87 9.61 8.62 -10.69
C HIS A 87 8.98 7.80 -9.57
N PHE A 88 7.65 7.75 -9.54
CA PHE A 88 6.94 7.01 -8.51
C PHE A 88 5.59 6.48 -9.01
N ILE A 89 5.09 5.48 -8.31
CA ILE A 89 3.75 4.92 -8.51
C ILE A 89 2.86 5.48 -7.41
N ARG A 90 1.75 6.10 -7.78
CA ARG A 90 0.69 6.49 -6.84
C ARG A 90 -0.51 5.59 -7.01
N THR A 91 -1.02 5.05 -5.91
CA THR A 91 -2.26 4.27 -5.93
C THR A 91 -3.06 4.39 -4.62
N PHE A 92 -4.32 4.00 -4.71
CA PHE A 92 -5.23 3.83 -3.59
C PHE A 92 -5.51 2.34 -3.44
N ILE A 93 -5.44 1.85 -2.20
CA ILE A 93 -5.70 0.45 -1.88
C ILE A 93 -6.84 0.44 -0.86
N VAL A 94 -7.93 -0.24 -1.16
CA VAL A 94 -9.16 -0.20 -0.36
C VAL A 94 -9.42 -1.57 0.26
N ASN A 95 -9.72 -1.59 1.56
CA ASN A 95 -10.09 -2.82 2.25
C ASN A 95 -11.52 -3.20 1.89
N VAL A 96 -11.67 -4.34 1.21
CA VAL A 96 -12.95 -4.90 0.76
C VAL A 96 -13.42 -6.07 1.61
N SER A 97 -12.59 -6.55 2.53
CA SER A 97 -12.97 -7.61 3.47
C SER A 97 -13.83 -7.11 4.63
N ASP A 98 -13.72 -5.81 4.96
CA ASP A 98 -14.48 -5.17 6.02
C ASP A 98 -15.62 -4.33 5.43
N LYS A 99 -16.83 -4.57 5.94
CA LYS A 99 -18.05 -3.91 5.47
C LYS A 99 -18.03 -2.39 5.76
N GLU A 100 -17.55 -1.97 6.92
CA GLU A 100 -17.50 -0.56 7.28
C GLU A 100 -16.53 0.20 6.36
N CYS A 101 -15.36 -0.40 6.07
CA CYS A 101 -14.40 0.16 5.13
C CYS A 101 -14.95 0.25 3.71
N THR A 102 -15.64 -0.80 3.26
CA THR A 102 -16.26 -0.85 1.92
C THR A 102 -17.31 0.26 1.76
N GLU A 103 -18.17 0.47 2.76
CA GLU A 103 -19.23 1.49 2.74
C GLU A 103 -18.71 2.94 2.70
N LEU A 104 -17.46 3.18 3.15
CA LEU A 104 -16.83 4.50 3.09
C LEU A 104 -16.36 4.89 1.68
N TYR A 105 -15.97 3.93 0.84
CA TYR A 105 -15.24 4.22 -0.41
C TYR A 105 -15.87 3.65 -1.69
N LEU A 106 -16.74 2.63 -1.60
CA LEU A 106 -17.24 1.87 -2.76
C LEU A 106 -18.77 1.92 -2.93
N LYS A 107 -19.43 2.87 -2.28
CA LYS A 107 -20.89 3.00 -2.28
C LYS A 107 -21.43 3.77 -3.48
#